data_AF-A0A0P8YPQ3-F1
#
_entry.id   AF-A0A0P8YPQ3-F1
#
_cell.length_a   1.000
_cell.length_b   1.000
_cell.length_c   1.000
_cell.angle_alpha   90.00
_cell.angle_beta   90.00
_cell.angle_gamma   90.00
#
_symmetry.space_group_name_H-M   'P 1'
#
loop_
_entity.id
_entity.type
_entity.pdbx_description
1 polymer ?
#
loop_
_entity_poly.entity_id
_entity_poly.type
_entity_poly.pdbx_seq_one_letter_code
_entity_poly.pdbx_strand_id
1 'polypeptide(L)'
;MFRIGEVDVQGLKQFENLLGALGQDGPKVINRALNRTGDMARTQVVRALAKQTGLPQKTIRKAVKVKRSSWKDLEYRLTSSGGEVSLKYFKARETRRGVTAFVRGERELYEGAFIKGGSFARGRVALSMGGHVFQRIGGRTELEKLKSGVFIPIEMVEGATANTFKAVVADVLPRRLDHEINRSLGI
;
A
#
# COMPACT_ATOMS: atom_id res chain seq x y z
N MET A 1 9.17 0.68 5.23
CA MET A 1 8.17 0.69 6.33
C MET A 1 7.84 2.15 6.63
N PHE A 2 6.59 2.46 7.00
CA PHE A 2 6.25 3.76 7.61
C PHE A 2 5.95 3.61 9.10
N ARG A 3 6.38 4.60 9.87
CA ARG A 3 6.14 4.72 11.32
C ARG A 3 5.58 6.11 11.62
N ILE A 4 4.62 6.18 12.54
CA ILE A 4 4.10 7.40 13.15
C ILE A 4 4.37 7.22 14.65
N GLY A 5 5.37 7.92 15.15
CA GLY A 5 5.89 7.81 16.51
C GLY A 5 7.23 8.54 16.68
N GLU A 6 8.05 8.54 15.62
CA GLU A 6 9.30 9.34 15.52
C GLU A 6 9.10 10.64 14.70
N VAL A 7 7.87 10.97 14.29
CA VAL A 7 7.63 12.08 13.34
C VAL A 7 7.69 13.42 14.06
N ASP A 8 8.82 14.08 13.83
CA ASP A 8 9.20 15.48 14.06
C ASP A 8 8.82 16.07 15.42
N VAL A 9 9.78 15.95 16.34
CA VAL A 9 9.80 16.51 17.69
C VAL A 9 9.40 18.00 17.72
N GLN A 10 9.53 18.72 16.59
CA GLN A 10 9.12 20.12 16.50
C GLN A 10 7.61 20.34 16.69
N GLY A 11 6.76 19.47 16.16
CA GLY A 11 5.30 19.59 16.32
C GLY A 11 4.80 19.14 17.69
N LEU A 12 5.45 18.13 18.28
CA LEU A 12 5.09 17.58 19.59
C LEU A 12 5.46 18.50 20.75
N LYS A 13 6.51 19.33 20.63
CA LYS A 13 6.91 20.30 21.65
C LYS A 13 5.78 21.24 22.07
N GLN A 14 4.95 21.68 21.13
CA GLN A 14 3.80 22.54 21.43
C GLN A 14 2.75 21.81 22.29
N PHE A 15 2.68 20.49 22.20
CA PHE A 15 1.77 19.65 22.97
C PHE A 15 2.40 19.11 24.26
N GLU A 16 3.70 19.25 24.50
CA GLU A 16 4.36 18.72 25.71
C GLU A 16 3.72 19.27 27.00
N ASN A 17 3.48 20.58 27.05
CA ASN A 17 2.85 21.22 28.21
C ASN A 17 1.40 20.75 28.43
N LEU A 18 0.63 20.60 27.34
CA LEU A 18 -0.76 20.13 27.37
C LEU A 18 -0.84 18.64 27.75
N LEU A 19 0.09 17.83 27.26
CA LEU A 19 0.20 16.42 27.60
C LEU A 19 0.66 16.23 29.05
N GLY A 20 1.51 17.13 29.56
CA GLY A 20 1.86 17.19 30.98
C GLY A 20 0.64 17.44 31.87
N ALA A 21 -0.25 18.36 31.47
CA ALA A 21 -1.48 18.65 32.20
C ALA A 21 -2.47 17.46 32.25
N LEU A 22 -2.40 16.55 31.28
CA LEU A 22 -3.25 15.35 31.21
C LEU A 22 -2.78 14.20 32.13
N GLY A 23 -1.57 14.27 32.69
CA GLY A 23 -1.04 13.27 33.61
C GLY A 23 -1.17 11.83 33.07
N GLN A 24 -1.91 10.98 33.78
CA GLN A 24 -2.07 9.56 33.41
C GLN A 24 -2.92 9.33 32.15
N ASP A 25 -3.71 10.31 31.70
CA ASP A 25 -4.56 10.17 30.51
C ASP A 25 -3.85 10.57 29.21
N GLY A 26 -2.68 11.21 29.30
CA GLY A 26 -1.86 11.62 28.15
C GLY A 26 -1.62 10.49 27.13
N PRO A 27 -1.15 9.30 27.54
CA PRO A 27 -0.96 8.17 26.62
C PRO A 27 -2.25 7.72 25.91
N LYS A 28 -3.43 7.85 26.55
CA LYS A 28 -4.71 7.50 25.93
C LYS A 28 -5.08 8.49 24.82
N VAL A 29 -4.88 9.78 25.08
CA VAL A 29 -5.10 10.88 24.11
C VAL A 29 -4.19 10.71 22.89
N ILE A 30 -2.89 10.52 23.11
CA ILE A 30 -1.91 10.28 22.05
C ILE A 30 -2.28 9.04 21.24
N ASN A 31 -2.64 7.95 21.92
CA ASN A 31 -3.03 6.71 21.26
C ASN A 31 -4.21 6.90 20.29
N ARG A 32 -5.25 7.63 20.70
CA ARG A 32 -6.41 7.91 19.85
C ARG A 32 -6.02 8.76 18.64
N ALA A 33 -5.24 9.82 18.87
CA ALA A 33 -4.75 10.69 17.80
C ALA A 33 -3.88 9.95 16.79
N LEU A 34 -2.91 9.14 17.24
CA LEU A 34 -2.06 8.31 16.40
C LEU A 34 -2.87 7.29 15.59
N ASN A 35 -3.78 6.59 16.24
CA ASN A 35 -4.60 5.57 15.58
C ASN A 35 -5.51 6.18 14.52
N ARG A 36 -6.13 7.32 14.80
CA ARG A 36 -6.99 8.01 13.82
C ARG A 36 -6.16 8.54 12.65
N THR A 37 -5.03 9.16 12.92
CA THR A 37 -4.10 9.67 11.90
C THR A 37 -3.57 8.53 11.03
N GLY A 38 -3.11 7.44 11.65
CA GLY A 38 -2.61 6.27 10.95
C GLY A 38 -3.64 5.61 10.03
N ASP A 39 -4.89 5.51 10.46
CA ASP A 39 -5.97 4.96 9.62
C ASP A 39 -6.30 5.85 8.41
N MET A 40 -6.24 7.17 8.59
CA MET A 40 -6.37 8.12 7.48
C MET A 40 -5.18 8.04 6.53
N ALA A 41 -3.96 8.03 7.07
CA ALA A 41 -2.73 7.89 6.30
C ALA A 41 -2.72 6.60 5.49
N ARG A 42 -3.12 5.46 6.09
CA ARG A 42 -3.27 4.18 5.39
C ARG A 42 -4.22 4.30 4.20
N THR A 43 -5.37 4.96 4.39
CA THR A 43 -6.36 5.11 3.33
C THR A 43 -5.80 5.89 2.15
N GLN A 44 -5.06 6.97 2.42
CA GLN A 44 -4.44 7.77 1.36
C GLN A 44 -3.26 7.05 0.71
N VAL A 45 -2.40 6.38 1.48
CA VAL A 45 -1.31 5.52 0.98
C VAL A 45 -1.84 4.45 0.03
N VAL A 46 -2.92 3.76 0.39
CA VAL A 46 -3.53 2.73 -0.49
C VAL A 46 -4.01 3.32 -1.82
N ARG A 47 -4.57 4.55 -1.79
CA ARG A 47 -5.03 5.24 -3.01
C ARG A 47 -3.84 5.69 -3.87
N ALA A 48 -2.82 6.27 -3.24
CA ALA A 48 -1.60 6.71 -3.90
C ALA A 48 -0.87 5.54 -4.56
N LEU A 49 -0.68 4.43 -3.84
CA LEU A 49 -0.08 3.21 -4.37
C LEU A 49 -0.85 2.65 -5.57
N ALA A 50 -2.18 2.64 -5.51
CA ALA A 50 -2.99 2.14 -6.62
C ALA A 50 -2.78 2.99 -7.89
N LYS A 51 -2.69 4.31 -7.73
CA LYS A 51 -2.41 5.23 -8.85
C LYS A 51 -0.98 5.07 -9.36
N GLN A 52 0.00 4.99 -8.46
CA GLN A 52 1.43 4.89 -8.77
C GLN A 52 1.78 3.57 -9.48
N THR A 53 1.18 2.46 -9.05
CA THR A 53 1.54 1.12 -9.56
C THR A 53 0.58 0.58 -10.61
N GLY A 54 -0.68 1.03 -10.63
CA GLY A 54 -1.75 0.42 -11.42
C GLY A 54 -2.42 -0.79 -10.75
N LEU A 55 -2.01 -1.15 -9.52
CA LEU A 55 -2.59 -2.26 -8.77
C LEU A 55 -3.99 -1.96 -8.22
N PRO A 56 -4.88 -2.97 -8.14
CA PRO A 56 -6.14 -2.83 -7.44
C PRO A 56 -5.94 -2.53 -5.95
N GLN A 57 -6.71 -1.57 -5.41
CA GLN A 57 -6.66 -1.24 -3.99
C GLN A 57 -6.90 -2.45 -3.08
N LYS A 58 -7.73 -3.42 -3.50
CA LYS A 58 -7.96 -4.66 -2.75
C LYS A 58 -6.67 -5.48 -2.55
N THR A 59 -5.81 -5.53 -3.58
CA THR A 59 -4.51 -6.22 -3.51
C THR A 59 -3.57 -5.47 -2.58
N ILE A 60 -3.49 -4.15 -2.72
CA ILE A 60 -2.65 -3.30 -1.86
C ILE A 60 -3.08 -3.40 -0.39
N ARG A 61 -4.38 -3.36 -0.08
CA ARG A 61 -4.88 -3.51 1.30
C ARG A 61 -4.48 -4.84 1.94
N LYS A 62 -4.37 -5.91 1.15
CA LYS A 62 -3.90 -7.22 1.65
C LYS A 62 -2.40 -7.22 1.92
N ALA A 63 -1.62 -6.52 1.09
CA ALA A 63 -0.17 -6.40 1.20
C ALA A 63 0.30 -5.41 2.27
N VAL A 64 -0.46 -4.33 2.52
CA VAL A 64 -0.15 -3.32 3.53
C VAL A 64 -0.78 -3.71 4.87
N LYS A 65 0.07 -4.16 5.79
CA LYS A 65 -0.27 -4.52 7.16
C LYS A 65 -0.16 -3.31 8.07
N VAL A 66 -0.97 -3.34 9.13
CA VAL A 66 -1.09 -2.28 10.12
C VAL A 66 -0.73 -2.87 11.47
N LYS A 67 0.15 -2.19 12.20
CA LYS A 67 0.26 -2.33 13.66
C LYS A 67 -0.26 -1.02 14.26
N ARG A 68 -1.38 -1.09 14.96
CA ARG A 68 -1.97 0.06 15.65
C ARG A 68 -1.15 0.41 16.88
N SER A 69 -1.23 1.67 17.28
CA SER A 69 -0.69 2.12 18.56
C SER A 69 -1.49 1.51 19.71
N SER A 70 -0.81 1.22 20.82
CA SER A 70 -1.39 0.87 22.12
C SER A 70 -0.98 1.89 23.19
N TRP A 71 -1.56 1.83 24.39
CA TRP A 71 -1.17 2.75 25.49
C TRP A 71 0.26 2.52 25.99
N LYS A 72 0.83 1.32 25.74
CA LYS A 72 2.21 0.97 26.08
C LYS A 72 3.20 1.25 24.95
N ASP A 73 2.69 1.34 23.72
CA ASP A 73 3.47 1.46 22.49
C ASP A 73 2.81 2.51 21.60
N LEU A 74 3.24 3.76 21.79
CA LEU A 74 2.71 4.94 21.09
C LEU A 74 3.26 5.06 19.67
N GLU A 75 3.22 3.95 18.92
CA GLU A 75 3.66 3.88 17.54
C GLU A 75 2.57 3.26 16.66
N TYR A 76 2.21 3.95 15.59
CA TYR A 76 1.41 3.37 14.50
C TYR A 76 2.32 3.05 13.32
N ARG A 77 2.20 1.84 12.77
CA ARG A 77 3.13 1.35 11.76
C ARG A 77 2.42 0.71 10.58
N LEU A 78 2.86 1.10 9.39
CA LEU A 78 2.47 0.46 8.13
C LEU A 78 3.65 -0.35 7.59
N THR A 79 3.43 -1.65 7.42
CA THR A 79 4.43 -2.58 6.89
C THR A 79 3.91 -3.23 5.62
N SER A 80 4.82 -3.53 4.71
CA SER A 80 4.53 -4.42 3.59
C SER A 80 5.75 -5.29 3.35
N SER A 81 5.48 -6.51 2.92
CA SER A 81 6.47 -7.52 2.59
C SER A 81 5.98 -8.28 1.36
N GLY A 82 6.90 -9.01 0.72
CA GLY A 82 6.63 -9.80 -0.47
C GLY A 82 7.58 -9.46 -1.60
N GLY A 83 7.56 -10.31 -2.62
CA GLY A 83 8.33 -10.12 -3.85
C GLY A 83 7.56 -9.34 -4.90
N GLU A 84 8.13 -9.35 -6.10
CA GLU A 84 7.58 -8.72 -7.28
C GLU A 84 6.18 -9.22 -7.64
N VAL A 85 5.29 -8.30 -7.99
CA VAL A 85 3.88 -8.62 -8.22
C VAL A 85 3.68 -9.22 -9.61
N SER A 86 2.93 -10.33 -9.70
CA SER A 86 2.61 -10.98 -10.97
C SER A 86 1.73 -10.09 -11.85
N LEU A 87 1.96 -10.14 -13.17
CA LEU A 87 1.19 -9.40 -14.18
C LEU A 87 -0.33 -9.67 -14.12
N LYS A 88 -0.77 -10.80 -13.54
CA LYS A 88 -2.20 -11.09 -13.41
C LYS A 88 -2.99 -10.03 -12.65
N TYR A 89 -2.33 -9.29 -11.75
CA TYR A 89 -2.98 -8.24 -10.96
C TYR A 89 -3.12 -6.91 -11.72
N PHE A 90 -2.51 -6.79 -12.89
CA PHE A 90 -2.43 -5.56 -13.68
C PHE A 90 -3.42 -5.57 -14.85
N LYS A 91 -4.63 -6.07 -14.62
CA LYS A 91 -5.70 -6.14 -15.65
C LYS A 91 -5.23 -6.82 -16.94
N ALA A 92 -4.48 -7.92 -16.80
CA ALA A 92 -3.89 -8.64 -17.93
C ALA A 92 -4.98 -9.16 -18.89
N ARG A 93 -4.79 -8.92 -20.20
CA ARG A 93 -5.68 -9.35 -21.28
C ARG A 93 -4.87 -10.04 -22.36
N GLU A 94 -5.25 -11.28 -22.65
CA GLU A 94 -4.64 -12.07 -23.70
C GLU A 94 -5.12 -11.62 -25.09
N THR A 95 -4.19 -11.49 -26.03
CA THR A 95 -4.37 -11.09 -27.44
C THR A 95 -3.64 -12.08 -28.34
N ARG A 96 -3.86 -12.04 -29.66
CA ARG A 96 -3.17 -12.96 -30.60
C ARG A 96 -1.65 -12.81 -30.57
N ARG A 97 -1.13 -11.60 -30.34
CA ARG A 97 0.31 -11.31 -30.30
C ARG A 97 0.96 -11.63 -28.96
N GLY A 98 0.17 -11.70 -27.88
CA GLY A 98 0.70 -11.82 -26.53
C GLY A 98 -0.30 -11.34 -25.48
N VAL A 99 0.19 -10.94 -24.31
CA VAL A 99 -0.66 -10.41 -23.22
C VAL A 99 -0.42 -8.93 -23.06
N THR A 100 -1.49 -8.15 -22.97
CA THR A 100 -1.41 -6.74 -22.58
C THR A 100 -1.69 -6.59 -21.10
N ALA A 101 -0.92 -5.75 -20.38
CA ALA A 101 -1.16 -5.46 -18.97
C ALA A 101 -1.00 -3.97 -18.68
N PHE A 102 -1.65 -3.49 -17.62
CA PHE A 102 -1.66 -2.09 -17.22
C PHE A 102 -0.75 -1.86 -16.02
N VAL A 103 0.48 -1.41 -16.24
CA VAL A 103 1.53 -1.25 -15.24
C VAL A 103 1.92 0.22 -15.17
N ARG A 104 2.03 0.79 -13.96
CA ARG A 104 2.46 2.18 -13.71
C ARG A 104 1.69 3.27 -14.51
N GLY A 105 0.45 3.00 -14.91
CA GLY A 105 -0.38 3.95 -15.64
C GLY A 105 -0.42 3.73 -17.16
N GLU A 106 0.38 2.80 -17.69
CA GLU A 106 0.50 2.53 -19.12
C GLU A 106 0.11 1.10 -19.45
N ARG A 107 -0.35 0.88 -20.69
CA ARG A 107 -0.68 -0.46 -21.17
C ARG A 107 0.46 -0.98 -22.04
N GLU A 108 1.15 -1.99 -21.54
CA GLU A 108 2.28 -2.63 -22.21
C GLU A 108 1.85 -3.94 -22.88
N LEU A 109 2.51 -4.29 -23.99
CA LEU A 109 2.36 -5.56 -24.68
C LEU A 109 3.56 -6.47 -24.34
N TYR A 110 3.25 -7.62 -23.75
CA TYR A 110 4.19 -8.71 -23.52
C TYR A 110 4.04 -9.72 -24.65
N GLU A 111 4.86 -9.60 -25.68
CA GLU A 111 4.79 -10.44 -26.88
C GLU A 111 5.09 -11.91 -26.57
N GLY A 112 4.35 -12.81 -27.22
CA GLY A 112 4.48 -14.25 -27.00
C GLY A 112 4.01 -14.75 -25.63
N ALA A 113 3.59 -13.85 -24.74
CA ALA A 113 3.01 -14.22 -23.45
C ALA A 113 1.58 -14.73 -23.61
N PHE A 114 1.14 -15.58 -22.68
CA PHE A 114 -0.20 -16.16 -22.71
C PHE A 114 -0.75 -16.39 -21.29
N ILE A 115 -2.07 -16.49 -21.20
CA ILE A 115 -2.83 -16.79 -19.96
C ILE A 115 -3.57 -18.13 -20.13
N LYS A 116 -3.96 -18.45 -21.37
CA LYS A 116 -4.71 -19.65 -21.73
C LYS A 116 -3.91 -20.52 -22.70
N GLY A 117 -4.32 -21.77 -22.85
CA GLY A 117 -3.85 -22.67 -23.90
C GLY A 117 -4.78 -22.67 -25.12
N GLY A 118 -4.53 -23.57 -26.07
CA GLY A 118 -5.37 -23.76 -27.25
C GLY A 118 -5.04 -22.81 -28.40
N SER A 119 -5.94 -22.71 -29.39
CA SER A 119 -5.79 -21.83 -30.55
C SER A 119 -6.79 -20.70 -30.48
N PHE A 120 -6.44 -19.50 -30.97
CA PHE A 120 -7.43 -18.41 -31.06
C PHE A 120 -8.58 -18.72 -32.03
N ALA A 121 -8.37 -19.57 -33.03
CA ALA A 121 -9.41 -19.94 -33.99
C ALA A 121 -10.32 -21.05 -33.44
N ARG A 122 -9.76 -22.05 -32.76
CA ARG A 122 -10.51 -23.22 -32.24
C ARG A 122 -11.06 -23.01 -30.83
N GLY A 123 -10.62 -21.97 -30.14
CA GLY A 123 -10.99 -21.68 -28.76
C GLY A 123 -9.81 -21.73 -27.79
N ARG A 124 -9.83 -20.80 -26.83
CA ARG A 124 -8.83 -20.68 -25.76
C ARG A 124 -9.28 -21.50 -24.55
N VAL A 125 -8.38 -22.32 -24.00
CA VAL A 125 -8.66 -23.21 -22.86
C VAL A 125 -7.97 -22.69 -21.61
N ALA A 126 -8.68 -22.65 -20.48
CA ALA A 126 -8.08 -22.26 -19.21
C ALA A 126 -7.01 -23.29 -18.79
N LEU A 127 -5.82 -22.82 -18.40
CA LEU A 127 -4.71 -23.69 -17.99
C LEU A 127 -4.86 -24.22 -16.56
N SER A 128 -5.87 -23.78 -15.80
CA SER A 128 -6.00 -24.03 -14.35
C SER A 128 -4.79 -23.61 -13.51
N MET A 129 -3.87 -22.80 -14.06
CA MET A 129 -2.66 -22.29 -13.40
C MET A 129 -2.89 -20.93 -12.72
N GLY A 130 -4.06 -20.72 -12.11
CA GLY A 130 -4.35 -19.52 -11.31
C GLY A 130 -4.39 -18.19 -12.08
N GLY A 131 -4.57 -18.23 -13.40
CA GLY A 131 -4.71 -17.04 -14.27
C GLY A 131 -3.45 -16.19 -14.38
N HIS A 132 -2.28 -16.77 -14.12
CA HIS A 132 -1.00 -16.10 -14.28
C HIS A 132 -0.67 -15.90 -15.76
N VAL A 133 0.14 -14.87 -16.03
CA VAL A 133 0.73 -14.62 -17.34
C VAL A 133 2.02 -15.41 -17.43
N PHE A 134 2.17 -16.20 -18.48
CA PHE A 134 3.34 -17.01 -18.72
C PHE A 134 4.01 -16.64 -20.03
N GLN A 135 5.32 -16.82 -20.09
CA GLN A 135 6.09 -16.79 -21.32
C GLN A 135 6.87 -18.10 -21.46
N ARG A 136 6.98 -18.60 -22.69
CA ARG A 136 7.83 -19.75 -22.99
C ARG A 136 9.27 -19.27 -23.06
N ILE A 137 10.13 -19.86 -22.25
CA ILE A 137 11.57 -19.54 -22.23
C ILE A 137 12.44 -20.60 -22.90
N GLY A 138 11.87 -21.78 -23.17
CA GLY A 138 12.56 -22.85 -23.90
C GLY A 138 11.60 -23.91 -24.40
N GLY A 139 11.77 -25.15 -23.93
CA GLY A 139 10.97 -26.31 -24.32
C GLY A 139 9.46 -26.18 -24.06
N ARG A 140 8.68 -27.21 -24.46
CA ARG A 140 7.20 -27.18 -24.39
C ARG A 140 6.66 -26.88 -22.98
N THR A 141 7.36 -27.30 -21.94
CA THR A 141 6.96 -27.19 -20.52
C THR A 141 7.73 -26.12 -19.75
N GLU A 142 8.73 -25.50 -20.36
CA GLU A 142 9.58 -24.49 -19.73
C GLU A 142 8.91 -23.12 -19.83
N LEU A 143 8.11 -22.83 -18.82
CA LEU A 143 7.28 -21.64 -18.72
C LEU A 143 7.72 -20.78 -17.53
N GLU A 144 7.93 -19.50 -17.78
CA GLU A 144 8.20 -18.52 -16.74
C GLU A 144 6.96 -17.68 -16.43
N LYS A 145 6.72 -17.39 -15.14
CA LYS A 145 5.68 -16.46 -14.71
C LYS A 145 6.17 -15.05 -14.92
N LEU A 146 5.53 -14.31 -15.83
CA LEU A 146 5.85 -12.91 -16.01
C LEU A 146 5.37 -12.07 -14.83
N LYS A 147 6.25 -11.18 -14.42
CA LYS A 147 6.07 -10.23 -13.34
C LYS A 147 6.21 -8.81 -13.86
N SER A 148 5.84 -7.85 -13.03
CA SER A 148 5.55 -6.46 -13.44
C SER A 148 6.68 -5.46 -13.18
N GLY A 149 7.78 -5.89 -12.56
CA GLY A 149 8.80 -5.01 -11.98
C GLY A 149 8.33 -4.21 -10.75
N VAL A 150 7.07 -4.38 -10.32
CA VAL A 150 6.50 -3.63 -9.19
C VAL A 150 6.71 -4.38 -7.89
N PHE A 151 7.34 -3.71 -6.92
CA PHE A 151 7.52 -4.18 -5.56
C PHE A 151 6.77 -3.25 -4.59
N ILE A 152 5.63 -3.70 -4.05
CA ILE A 152 4.80 -2.89 -3.13
C ILE A 152 5.63 -2.28 -1.97
N PRO A 153 6.58 -3.00 -1.33
CA PRO A 153 7.37 -2.43 -0.24
C PRO A 153 8.27 -1.25 -0.65
N ILE A 154 8.81 -1.31 -1.88
CA ILE A 154 9.68 -0.25 -2.45
C ILE A 154 8.82 0.94 -2.85
N GLU A 155 7.76 0.69 -3.62
CA GLU A 155 6.81 1.72 -4.07
C GLU A 155 6.13 2.45 -2.90
N MET A 156 5.98 1.78 -1.75
CA MET A 156 5.48 2.41 -0.54
C MET A 156 6.36 3.55 -0.07
N VAL A 157 7.68 3.36 -0.03
CA VAL A 157 8.63 4.31 0.59
C VAL A 157 9.18 5.33 -0.38
N GLU A 158 8.76 5.28 -1.65
CA GLU A 158 9.23 6.14 -2.73
C GLU A 158 8.09 6.94 -3.38
N GLY A 159 8.47 7.99 -4.12
CA GLY A 159 7.58 8.73 -4.99
C GLY A 159 6.37 9.36 -4.31
N ALA A 160 5.24 9.34 -5.03
CA ALA A 160 4.00 10.00 -4.59
C ALA A 160 3.43 9.41 -3.30
N THR A 161 3.61 8.11 -3.07
CA THR A 161 3.10 7.43 -1.88
C THR A 161 3.76 7.93 -0.60
N ALA A 162 5.10 8.06 -0.60
CA ALA A 162 5.84 8.57 0.54
C ALA A 162 5.50 10.02 0.87
N ASN A 163 5.39 10.87 -0.17
CA ASN A 163 4.99 12.26 0.00
C ASN A 163 3.56 12.37 0.55
N THR A 164 2.64 11.55 0.06
CA THR A 164 1.26 11.49 0.55
C THR A 164 1.21 11.11 2.03
N PHE A 165 1.99 10.10 2.44
CA PHE A 165 2.05 9.70 3.84
C PHE A 165 2.55 10.84 4.74
N LYS A 166 3.68 11.46 4.39
CA LYS A 166 4.26 12.57 5.15
C LYS A 166 3.29 13.75 5.25
N ALA A 167 2.66 14.14 4.14
CA ALA A 167 1.71 15.24 4.10
C ALA A 167 0.48 14.99 5.00
N VAL A 168 -0.09 13.77 4.95
CA VAL A 168 -1.24 13.42 5.79
C VAL A 168 -0.88 13.42 7.27
N VAL A 169 0.30 12.90 7.64
CA VAL A 169 0.74 12.91 9.05
C VAL A 169 0.96 14.34 9.53
N ALA A 170 1.63 15.18 8.74
CA ALA A 170 1.91 16.57 9.08
C ALA A 170 0.64 17.41 9.27
N ASP A 171 -0.40 17.19 8.44
CA ASP A 171 -1.68 17.91 8.55
C ASP A 171 -2.59 17.35 9.64
N VAL A 172 -2.77 16.03 9.69
CA VAL A 172 -3.82 15.41 10.50
C VAL A 172 -3.38 15.21 11.95
N LEU A 173 -2.12 14.88 12.21
CA LEU A 173 -1.67 14.53 13.56
C LEU A 173 -1.83 15.70 14.55
N PRO A 174 -1.37 16.93 14.26
CA PRO A 174 -1.50 18.05 15.20
C PRO A 174 -2.97 18.37 15.49
N ARG A 175 -3.81 18.41 14.47
CA ARG A 175 -5.26 18.65 14.60
C ARG A 175 -5.96 17.59 15.44
N ARG A 176 -5.52 16.33 15.34
CA ARG A 176 -6.09 15.22 16.12
C ARG A 176 -5.62 15.23 17.56
N LEU A 177 -4.36 15.59 17.81
CA LEU A 177 -3.86 15.78 19.17
C LEU A 177 -4.61 16.89 19.87
N ASP A 178 -4.71 18.07 19.26
CA ASP A 178 -5.46 19.20 19.80
C ASP A 178 -6.92 18.84 20.13
N HIS A 179 -7.62 18.22 19.18
CA HIS A 179 -9.00 17.77 19.40
C HIS A 179 -9.15 16.78 20.57
N GLU A 180 -8.26 15.78 20.68
CA GLU A 180 -8.33 14.79 21.75
C GLU A 180 -7.90 15.35 23.11
N ILE A 181 -6.99 16.33 23.14
CA ILE A 181 -6.61 17.08 24.34
C ILE A 181 -7.80 17.91 24.84
N ASN A 182 -8.39 18.74 23.99
CA ASN A 182 -9.53 19.61 24.35
C ASN A 182 -10.71 18.77 24.84
N ARG A 183 -11.01 17.66 24.14
CA ARG A 183 -12.02 16.69 24.56
C ARG A 183 -11.74 16.08 25.93
N SER A 184 -10.49 15.82 26.27
CA SER A 184 -10.10 15.25 27.57
C SER A 184 -10.10 16.28 28.69
N LEU A 185 -9.84 17.55 28.38
CA LEU A 185 -9.88 18.67 29.32
C LEU A 185 -11.29 19.26 29.50
N GLY A 186 -12.23 18.89 28.63
CA GLY A 186 -13.64 19.35 28.69
C GLY A 186 -13.84 20.79 28.20
N ILE A 187 -12.95 21.27 27.33
CA ILE A 187 -12.96 22.62 26.73
C ILE A 187 -13.14 22.57 25.21
#